data_AF-E1VA27-F1
#
_entry.id   AF-E1VA27-F1
#
_cell.length_a   1.000
_cell.length_b   1.000
_cell.length_c   1.000
_cell.angle_alpha   90.00
_cell.angle_beta   90.00
_cell.angle_gamma   90.00
#
_symmetry.space_group_name_H-M   'P 1'
#
loop_
_entity.id
_entity.type
_entity.pdbx_description
1 polymer ?
#
loop_
_entity_poly.entity_id
_entity_poly.type
_entity_poly.pdbx_seq_one_letter_code
_entity_poly.pdbx_strand_id
1 'polypeptide(L)'
;MSKKQPTQEQMMEALTKPGPTLNRERVDKVTAPAAEMGMELTLDQLRPYDRNPRKQRNPRYDEIKASIREVGLKQPPPVTQRPGDDKYMISDGGNTRLQILNELYEETGEERFNTNWVIYRPWVSEAHVLAGHLSEDKDHGELSWIEKALGIEQLKHTLEEEAGETLSQRALVQKARDLGFAMSQSHISKMLYTVEYLWPSLPLTLESGLGRPQIEKLVAYREACLRIWKHIDERPEEEFGPAFHEVLTQFDHEEQTELPWSIVEDRLLGMLEDHSTDIHLHPIENALKQILTYRQRRWPITDDCQDIWLPLDAEIQRARDPENAPPLWPAEPEAGTSKPPRTAPRADDQAPLGDSTGEPVTLETDNEPSDNTVPEAPSAPPVAGDDDQVSALEAKVRELEAQLSSRADDENVAPTTMEADASPSLSDTTTEADDTATTEALDALLDDRRDALTLSEVKESEGHRRLRAMLTREHGEAPNDFEDNALRAIPLMSDGPMHPITDLWYVEPQYREPRELRIQISQFAQALARWAGFNLPGDSDNPVQPTYDEGLGYTLEPLNEAQAQSPRAQRVWQLLAGLLGEEELNPAYPMELSVLGVLISGTDDDERLPDEVLVRLFRLIRLIRLLKDALAEEDAS
;
A
#
# COMPACT_ATOMS: atom_id res chain seq x y z
N MET A 1 38.28 74.79 -26.74
CA MET A 1 38.35 74.66 -28.21
C MET A 1 37.18 73.82 -28.67
N SER A 2 36.22 74.42 -29.38
CA SER A 2 34.97 73.75 -29.77
C SER A 2 35.25 72.75 -30.89
N LYS A 3 35.00 71.45 -30.64
CA LYS A 3 35.16 70.37 -31.63
C LYS A 3 34.05 70.51 -32.68
N LYS A 4 34.41 70.92 -33.90
CA LYS A 4 33.49 70.95 -35.05
C LYS A 4 33.00 69.52 -35.32
N GLN A 5 31.67 69.35 -35.41
CA GLN A 5 31.07 68.10 -35.86
C GLN A 5 31.48 67.83 -37.33
N PRO A 6 31.83 66.58 -37.68
CA PRO A 6 32.20 66.22 -39.04
C PRO A 6 31.00 66.37 -39.97
N THR A 7 31.25 66.82 -41.20
CA THR A 7 30.22 66.96 -42.24
C THR A 7 29.80 65.59 -42.77
N GLN A 8 28.60 65.50 -43.36
CA GLN A 8 28.00 64.26 -43.85
C GLN A 8 28.87 63.51 -44.88
N GLU A 9 29.64 64.23 -45.68
CA GLU A 9 30.64 63.66 -46.60
C GLU A 9 31.80 62.97 -45.86
N GLN A 10 32.26 63.54 -44.74
CA GLN A 10 33.32 62.94 -43.91
C GLN A 10 32.83 61.69 -43.18
N MET A 11 31.53 61.62 -42.86
CA MET A 11 30.92 60.41 -42.32
C MET A 11 30.76 59.31 -43.37
N MET A 12 30.40 59.66 -44.62
CA MET A 12 30.33 58.68 -45.71
C MET A 12 31.70 58.14 -46.12
N GLU A 13 32.75 58.97 -46.08
CA GLU A 13 34.12 58.54 -46.36
C GLU A 13 34.73 57.67 -45.23
N ALA A 14 34.24 57.82 -43.99
CA ALA A 14 34.63 56.95 -42.88
C ALA A 14 33.99 55.55 -42.97
N LEU A 15 32.83 55.43 -43.62
CA LEU A 15 32.09 54.17 -43.80
C LEU A 15 32.64 53.30 -44.95
N THR A 16 33.39 53.88 -45.89
CA THR A 16 33.98 53.16 -47.03
C THR A 16 35.39 52.63 -46.76
N LYS A 17 35.97 52.90 -45.58
CA LYS A 17 37.25 52.31 -45.17
C LYS A 17 37.02 50.90 -44.64
N PRO A 18 37.82 49.89 -45.05
CA PRO A 18 37.75 48.57 -44.46
C PRO A 18 37.94 48.70 -42.95
N GLY A 19 37.02 48.10 -42.19
CA GLY A 19 37.04 48.16 -40.73
C GLY A 19 38.39 47.67 -40.17
N PRO A 20 38.77 48.10 -38.95
CA PRO A 20 39.99 47.60 -38.32
C PRO A 20 39.91 46.07 -38.28
N THR A 21 40.95 45.41 -38.81
CA THR A 21 41.09 43.97 -38.68
C THR A 21 41.06 43.63 -37.19
N LEU A 22 40.02 42.89 -36.78
CA LEU A 22 39.93 42.32 -35.44
C LEU A 22 41.04 41.27 -35.32
N ASN A 23 42.26 41.71 -35.00
CA ASN A 23 43.27 40.85 -34.39
C ASN A 23 42.79 40.53 -32.97
N ARG A 24 41.77 39.69 -32.86
CA ARG A 24 41.56 38.92 -31.64
C ARG A 24 42.64 37.86 -31.66
N GLU A 25 43.65 38.04 -30.84
CA GLU A 25 44.52 36.94 -30.42
C GLU A 25 43.60 35.79 -30.03
N ARG A 26 43.74 34.63 -30.70
CA ARG A 26 42.96 33.44 -30.40
C ARG A 26 43.41 33.02 -29.00
N VAL A 27 42.60 33.33 -28.00
CA VAL A 27 42.90 32.96 -26.62
C VAL A 27 42.70 31.45 -26.54
N ASP A 28 43.78 30.69 -26.64
CA ASP A 28 43.79 29.22 -26.57
C ASP A 28 43.38 28.66 -25.19
N LYS A 29 43.00 29.53 -24.25
CA LYS A 29 42.41 29.16 -22.95
C LYS A 29 41.23 30.07 -22.65
N VAL A 30 40.03 29.63 -23.01
CA VAL A 30 38.80 30.25 -22.53
C VAL A 30 38.83 30.12 -21.01
N THR A 31 39.10 31.24 -20.33
CA THR A 31 39.03 31.28 -18.87
C THR A 31 37.54 31.20 -18.52
N ALA A 32 37.18 30.22 -17.68
CA ALA A 32 35.81 29.99 -17.25
C ALA A 32 35.17 31.30 -16.74
N PRO A 33 33.94 31.66 -17.15
CA PRO A 33 33.27 32.84 -16.62
C PRO A 33 33.12 32.79 -15.10
N ALA A 34 33.10 33.96 -14.45
CA ALA A 34 32.97 34.06 -13.00
C ALA A 34 31.50 34.07 -12.51
N ALA A 35 30.54 34.23 -13.42
CA ALA A 35 29.11 34.33 -13.10
C ALA A 35 28.30 33.44 -14.05
N GLU A 36 27.08 33.11 -13.63
CA GLU A 36 26.14 32.35 -14.46
C GLU A 36 25.76 33.14 -15.72
N MET A 37 25.86 32.50 -16.89
CA MET A 37 25.53 33.14 -18.17
C MET A 37 25.15 32.14 -19.26
N GLY A 38 24.28 32.55 -20.17
CA GLY A 38 24.01 31.80 -21.40
C GLY A 38 25.17 31.93 -22.38
N MET A 39 25.54 30.82 -23.02
CA MET A 39 26.56 30.79 -24.07
C MET A 39 26.21 29.74 -25.13
N GLU A 40 26.82 29.90 -26.29
CA GLU A 40 26.69 28.97 -27.40
C GLU A 40 27.99 28.15 -27.47
N LEU A 41 27.88 26.83 -27.30
CA LEU A 41 29.00 25.90 -27.33
C LEU A 41 28.80 24.84 -28.39
N THR A 42 29.90 24.41 -29.00
CA THR A 42 29.93 23.31 -29.97
C THR A 42 30.14 21.96 -29.25
N LEU A 43 29.73 20.86 -29.87
CA LEU A 43 29.84 19.51 -29.27
C LEU A 43 31.28 19.13 -28.89
N ASP A 44 32.30 19.61 -29.61
CA ASP A 44 33.71 19.38 -29.32
C ASP A 44 34.20 20.09 -28.04
N GLN A 45 33.53 21.18 -27.65
CA GLN A 45 33.79 21.94 -26.43
C GLN A 45 33.08 21.37 -25.20
N LEU A 46 32.11 20.48 -25.41
CA LEU A 46 31.33 19.82 -24.37
C LEU A 46 31.87 18.41 -24.10
N ARG A 47 31.72 17.96 -22.86
CA ARG A 47 31.93 16.55 -22.48
C ARG A 47 30.91 16.10 -21.44
N PRO A 48 30.57 14.80 -21.40
CA PRO A 48 29.75 14.27 -20.31
C PRO A 48 30.51 14.36 -18.99
N TYR A 49 29.77 14.37 -17.89
CA TYR A 49 30.37 14.24 -16.57
C TYR A 49 31.01 12.85 -16.41
N ASP A 50 32.25 12.80 -15.95
CA ASP A 50 33.05 11.59 -15.82
C ASP A 50 32.56 10.64 -14.72
N ARG A 51 31.95 11.18 -13.66
CA ARG A 51 31.37 10.39 -12.55
C ARG A 51 29.84 10.28 -12.65
N ASN A 52 29.32 10.10 -13.86
CA ASN A 52 27.89 9.95 -14.09
C ASN A 52 27.31 8.76 -13.31
N PRO A 53 26.31 8.95 -12.42
CA PRO A 53 25.66 7.85 -11.70
C PRO A 53 24.97 6.86 -12.64
N ARG A 54 24.46 7.34 -13.79
CA ARG A 54 23.82 6.49 -14.79
C ARG A 54 24.86 5.73 -15.59
N LYS A 55 24.86 4.40 -15.45
CA LYS A 55 25.73 3.49 -16.22
C LYS A 55 24.96 2.79 -17.33
N GLN A 56 23.66 2.56 -17.14
CA GLN A 56 22.84 1.86 -18.11
C GLN A 56 22.20 2.80 -19.13
N ARG A 57 21.79 2.22 -20.26
CA ARG A 57 21.03 2.95 -21.28
C ARG A 57 19.71 3.43 -20.68
N ASN A 58 19.41 4.70 -20.90
CA ASN A 58 18.18 5.29 -20.42
C ASN A 58 16.95 4.61 -21.07
N PRO A 59 15.93 4.16 -20.31
CA PRO A 59 14.74 3.56 -20.89
C PRO A 59 14.01 4.49 -21.89
N ARG A 60 14.04 5.81 -21.64
CA ARG A 60 13.42 6.82 -22.52
C ARG A 60 14.37 7.36 -23.59
N TYR A 61 15.51 6.71 -23.83
CA TYR A 61 16.52 7.20 -24.78
C TYR A 61 15.94 7.47 -26.17
N ASP A 62 15.17 6.51 -26.70
CA ASP A 62 14.62 6.58 -28.05
C ASP A 62 13.55 7.69 -28.18
N GLU A 63 12.74 7.87 -27.14
CA GLU A 63 11.74 8.96 -27.05
C GLU A 63 12.42 10.33 -27.00
N ILE A 64 13.47 10.48 -26.19
CA ILE A 64 14.25 11.72 -26.08
C ILE A 64 14.95 12.01 -27.41
N LYS A 65 15.51 10.98 -28.08
CA LYS A 65 16.15 11.12 -29.40
C LYS A 65 15.17 11.57 -30.47
N ALA A 66 13.97 10.99 -30.51
CA ALA A 66 12.92 11.42 -31.42
C ALA A 66 12.50 12.88 -31.17
N SER A 67 12.29 13.25 -29.89
CA SER A 67 11.92 14.62 -29.53
C SER A 67 13.00 15.64 -29.90
N ILE A 68 14.28 15.34 -29.67
CA ILE A 68 15.39 16.24 -30.00
C ILE A 68 15.52 16.36 -31.53
N ARG A 69 15.31 15.27 -32.28
CA ARG A 69 15.36 15.28 -33.75
C ARG A 69 14.27 16.19 -34.36
N GLU A 70 13.05 16.15 -33.83
CA GLU A 70 11.91 16.93 -34.33
C GLU A 70 11.94 18.39 -33.89
N VAL A 71 12.11 18.64 -32.58
CA VAL A 71 11.89 19.97 -31.98
C VAL A 71 13.21 20.66 -31.62
N GLY A 72 14.30 19.91 -31.49
CA GLY A 72 15.56 20.40 -30.92
C GLY A 72 15.54 20.43 -29.40
N LEU A 73 16.61 20.98 -28.82
CA LEU A 73 16.82 21.02 -27.37
C LEU A 73 15.95 22.12 -26.72
N LYS A 74 14.83 21.74 -26.11
CA LYS A 74 13.88 22.70 -25.51
C LYS A 74 14.44 23.48 -24.31
N GLN A 75 15.24 22.81 -23.49
CA GLN A 75 15.82 23.39 -22.28
C GLN A 75 17.35 23.36 -22.39
N PRO A 76 18.02 24.52 -22.32
CA PRO A 76 19.48 24.58 -22.39
C PRO A 76 20.10 23.87 -21.17
N PRO A 77 20.98 22.89 -21.37
CA PRO A 77 21.57 22.15 -20.27
C PRO A 77 22.54 23.05 -19.49
N PRO A 78 22.58 22.94 -18.16
CA PRO A 78 23.57 23.63 -17.36
C PRO A 78 24.95 22.96 -17.54
N VAL A 79 25.98 23.75 -17.76
CA VAL A 79 27.37 23.32 -17.94
C VAL A 79 28.27 24.01 -16.93
N THR A 80 29.36 23.38 -16.56
CA THR A 80 30.39 23.94 -15.68
C THR A 80 31.77 23.58 -16.22
N GLN A 81 32.82 24.14 -15.64
CA GLN A 81 34.21 23.84 -16.01
C GLN A 81 35.01 23.57 -14.75
N ARG A 82 35.40 22.31 -14.54
CA ARG A 82 36.25 21.92 -13.42
C ARG A 82 37.63 22.62 -13.58
N PRO A 83 38.22 23.13 -12.48
CA PRO A 83 39.50 23.85 -12.54
C PRO A 83 40.60 23.02 -13.22
N GLY A 84 41.19 23.57 -14.28
CA GLY A 84 42.27 22.92 -15.04
C GLY A 84 41.81 22.18 -16.30
N ASP A 85 40.50 22.02 -16.51
CA ASP A 85 39.97 21.42 -17.73
C ASP A 85 39.91 22.38 -18.92
N ASP A 86 40.03 21.82 -20.12
CA ASP A 86 39.97 22.51 -21.41
C ASP A 86 38.56 22.55 -22.00
N LYS A 87 37.66 21.70 -21.51
CA LYS A 87 36.28 21.54 -21.97
C LYS A 87 35.26 21.84 -20.88
N TYR A 88 34.06 22.23 -21.30
CA TYR A 88 32.91 22.35 -20.42
C TYR A 88 32.26 20.98 -20.22
N MET A 89 31.80 20.71 -19.01
CA MET A 89 31.11 19.48 -18.63
C MET A 89 29.68 19.77 -18.21
N ILE A 90 28.79 18.82 -18.40
CA ILE A 90 27.40 18.92 -17.93
C ILE A 90 27.39 19.01 -16.39
N SER A 91 26.76 20.06 -15.85
CA SER A 91 26.60 20.24 -14.40
C SER A 91 25.51 19.34 -13.83
N ASP A 92 24.31 19.43 -14.41
CA ASP A 92 23.12 18.72 -13.94
C ASP A 92 22.44 18.06 -15.16
N GLY A 93 21.95 16.83 -14.97
CA GLY A 93 21.35 15.90 -15.95
C GLY A 93 21.14 16.39 -17.39
N GLY A 94 22.24 16.33 -18.12
CA GLY A 94 22.30 16.55 -19.57
C GLY A 94 23.14 15.50 -20.30
N ASN A 95 23.69 14.50 -19.60
CA ASN A 95 24.60 13.52 -20.19
C ASN A 95 23.92 12.69 -21.30
N THR A 96 22.70 12.19 -21.06
CA THR A 96 21.94 11.45 -22.08
C THR A 96 21.58 12.35 -23.26
N ARG A 97 21.17 13.60 -23.01
CA ARG A 97 20.86 14.57 -24.07
C ARG A 97 22.11 14.87 -24.91
N LEU A 98 23.29 15.01 -24.29
CA LEU A 98 24.56 15.21 -24.97
C LEU A 98 24.97 13.99 -25.83
N GLN A 99 24.79 12.77 -25.30
CA GLN A 99 25.01 11.54 -26.08
C GLN A 99 24.11 11.50 -27.33
N ILE A 100 22.83 11.83 -27.16
CA ILE A 100 21.87 11.92 -28.27
C ILE A 100 22.27 12.97 -29.30
N LEU A 101 22.75 14.15 -28.88
CA LEU A 101 23.19 15.21 -29.78
C LEU A 101 24.42 14.78 -30.60
N ASN A 102 25.38 14.09 -29.97
CA ASN A 102 26.53 13.51 -30.69
C ASN A 102 26.05 12.50 -31.74
N GLU A 103 25.18 11.57 -31.35
CA GLU A 103 24.64 10.54 -32.26
C GLU A 103 23.85 11.17 -33.44
N LEU A 104 23.01 12.17 -33.17
CA LEU A 104 22.25 12.86 -34.22
C LEU A 104 23.16 13.68 -35.15
N TYR A 105 24.22 14.30 -34.63
CA TYR A 105 25.18 15.03 -35.45
C TYR A 105 26.00 14.07 -36.33
N GLU A 106 26.42 12.92 -35.80
CA GLU A 106 27.09 11.87 -36.58
C GLU A 106 26.18 11.30 -37.69
N GLU A 107 24.89 11.11 -37.41
CA GLU A 107 23.90 10.62 -38.37
C GLU A 107 23.55 11.62 -39.48
N THR A 108 23.37 12.90 -39.12
CA THR A 108 22.77 13.91 -40.03
C THR A 108 23.76 14.94 -40.55
N GLY A 109 24.84 15.22 -39.81
CA GLY A 109 25.78 16.32 -40.08
C GLY A 109 25.18 17.73 -39.92
N GLU A 110 23.98 17.86 -39.34
CA GLU A 110 23.29 19.15 -39.23
C GLU A 110 23.88 20.01 -38.11
N GLU A 111 24.29 21.24 -38.43
CA GLU A 111 24.90 22.20 -37.48
C GLU A 111 24.04 22.51 -36.25
N ARG A 112 22.70 22.36 -36.34
CA ARG A 112 21.79 22.56 -35.19
C ARG A 112 22.01 21.58 -34.05
N PHE A 113 22.63 20.42 -34.32
CA PHE A 113 22.99 19.45 -33.29
C PHE A 113 24.43 19.66 -32.79
N ASN A 114 25.30 20.26 -33.61
CA ASN A 114 26.67 20.60 -33.21
C ASN A 114 26.69 21.80 -32.25
N THR A 115 26.02 22.88 -32.63
CA THR A 115 26.05 24.13 -31.90
C THR A 115 24.80 24.26 -31.02
N ASN A 116 25.00 24.31 -29.70
CA ASN A 116 23.93 24.25 -28.72
C ASN A 116 23.97 25.45 -27.77
N TRP A 117 22.80 25.99 -27.46
CA TRP A 117 22.63 26.99 -26.40
C TRP A 117 22.67 26.31 -25.03
N VAL A 118 23.55 26.76 -24.15
CA VAL A 118 23.76 26.19 -22.81
C VAL A 118 23.83 27.29 -21.75
N ILE A 119 23.62 26.91 -20.49
CA ILE A 119 23.75 27.82 -19.35
C ILE A 119 25.03 27.46 -18.59
N TYR A 120 26.03 28.33 -18.59
CA TYR A 120 27.22 28.11 -17.78
C TYR A 120 26.97 28.48 -16.33
N ARG A 121 27.35 27.59 -15.41
CA ARG A 121 27.39 27.81 -13.96
C ARG A 121 28.82 27.64 -13.44
N PRO A 122 29.32 28.59 -12.63
CA PRO A 122 30.65 28.48 -12.02
C PRO A 122 30.82 27.19 -11.23
N TRP A 123 32.01 26.59 -11.33
CA TRP A 123 32.37 25.41 -10.56
C TRP A 123 32.34 25.69 -9.05
N VAL A 124 31.67 24.81 -8.29
CA VAL A 124 31.60 24.88 -6.83
C VAL A 124 32.49 23.81 -6.20
N SER A 125 32.10 22.54 -6.35
CA SER A 125 32.86 21.39 -5.88
C SER A 125 32.46 20.13 -6.65
N GLU A 126 33.23 19.06 -6.47
CA GLU A 126 32.93 17.78 -7.11
C GLU A 126 31.64 17.19 -6.54
N ALA A 127 31.47 17.28 -5.21
CA ALA A 127 30.27 16.81 -4.53
C ALA A 127 29.00 17.55 -4.99
N HIS A 128 29.10 18.85 -5.31
CA HIS A 128 27.97 19.64 -5.79
C HIS A 128 27.45 19.14 -7.15
N VAL A 129 28.36 18.91 -8.09
CA VAL A 129 28.00 18.38 -9.42
C VAL A 129 27.40 16.98 -9.31
N LEU A 130 28.03 16.10 -8.53
CA LEU A 130 27.53 14.73 -8.33
C LEU A 130 26.12 14.72 -7.70
N ALA A 131 25.88 15.58 -6.70
CA ALA A 131 24.56 15.74 -6.08
C ALA A 131 23.50 16.25 -7.09
N GLY A 132 23.89 17.14 -8.00
CA GLY A 132 23.03 17.60 -9.09
C GLY A 132 22.57 16.46 -10.00
N HIS A 133 23.51 15.60 -10.44
CA HIS A 133 23.19 14.40 -11.23
C HIS A 133 22.35 13.36 -10.47
N LEU A 134 22.49 13.27 -9.15
CA LEU A 134 21.67 12.36 -8.31
C LEU A 134 20.24 12.86 -8.09
N SER A 135 19.99 14.17 -8.18
CA SER A 135 18.69 14.76 -7.89
C SER A 135 17.72 14.76 -9.09
N GLU A 136 18.20 14.48 -10.30
CA GLU A 136 17.42 14.68 -11.52
C GLU A 136 16.72 13.40 -11.99
N ASP A 137 15.41 13.28 -11.74
CA ASP A 137 14.68 12.03 -12.00
C ASP A 137 13.34 12.16 -12.75
N LYS A 138 12.75 13.35 -12.91
CA LYS A 138 11.34 13.43 -13.35
C LYS A 138 11.15 13.40 -14.88
N ASP A 139 11.95 14.17 -15.62
CA ASP A 139 11.74 14.35 -17.06
C ASP A 139 12.54 13.36 -17.92
N HIS A 140 13.55 12.70 -17.35
CA HIS A 140 14.54 11.93 -18.11
C HIS A 140 14.65 10.46 -17.72
N GLY A 141 13.66 9.92 -17.01
CA GLY A 141 13.66 8.54 -16.53
C GLY A 141 14.45 8.41 -15.23
N GLU A 142 13.91 7.69 -14.26
CA GLU A 142 14.52 7.57 -12.94
C GLU A 142 15.81 6.76 -13.01
N LEU A 143 16.82 7.10 -12.18
CA LEU A 143 17.98 6.23 -11.94
C LEU A 143 17.52 4.92 -11.27
N SER A 144 18.16 3.80 -11.63
CA SER A 144 17.89 2.54 -10.94
C SER A 144 18.29 2.63 -9.47
N TRP A 145 17.74 1.74 -8.63
CA TRP A 145 18.10 1.69 -7.21
C TRP A 145 19.61 1.60 -7.00
N ILE A 146 20.27 0.73 -7.77
CA ILE A 146 21.69 0.48 -7.65
C ILE A 146 22.55 1.62 -8.19
N GLU A 147 22.12 2.28 -9.27
CA GLU A 147 22.79 3.49 -9.78
C GLU A 147 22.77 4.61 -8.74
N LYS A 148 21.61 4.84 -8.10
CA LYS A 148 21.48 5.77 -6.97
C LYS A 148 22.37 5.37 -5.80
N ALA A 149 22.38 4.08 -5.44
CA ALA A 149 23.14 3.59 -4.29
C ALA A 149 24.66 3.76 -4.48
N LEU A 150 25.19 3.37 -5.64
CA LEU A 150 26.59 3.58 -6.00
C LEU A 150 26.95 5.06 -6.08
N GLY A 151 26.04 5.89 -6.62
CA GLY A 151 26.25 7.33 -6.67
C GLY A 151 26.28 7.99 -5.28
N ILE A 152 25.48 7.50 -4.33
CA ILE A 152 25.50 7.96 -2.93
C ILE A 152 26.79 7.52 -2.22
N GLU A 153 27.25 6.30 -2.46
CA GLU A 153 28.55 5.86 -1.94
C GLU A 153 29.69 6.74 -2.49
N GLN A 154 29.67 7.01 -3.80
CA GLN A 154 30.63 7.92 -4.43
C GLN A 154 30.54 9.35 -3.88
N LEU A 155 29.33 9.83 -3.58
CA LEU A 155 29.11 11.14 -2.97
C LEU A 155 29.69 11.18 -1.55
N LYS A 156 29.47 10.12 -0.76
CA LYS A 156 30.06 9.98 0.56
C LYS A 156 31.59 10.05 0.48
N HIS A 157 32.21 9.25 -0.38
CA HIS A 157 33.67 9.24 -0.56
C HIS A 157 34.20 10.63 -0.95
N THR A 158 33.54 11.29 -1.92
CA THR A 158 33.95 12.63 -2.39
C THR A 158 33.87 13.66 -1.25
N LEU A 159 32.81 13.61 -0.44
CA LEU A 159 32.66 14.51 0.71
C LEU A 159 33.65 14.22 1.85
N GLU A 160 34.05 12.96 2.04
CA GLU A 160 35.07 12.56 3.00
C GLU A 160 36.47 13.00 2.55
N GLU A 161 36.78 12.85 1.26
CA GLU A 161 38.03 13.35 0.65
C GLU A 161 38.16 14.88 0.75
N GLU A 162 37.09 15.62 0.43
CA GLU A 162 37.07 17.08 0.50
C GLU A 162 37.19 17.59 1.96
N ALA A 163 36.63 16.86 2.92
CA ALA A 163 36.67 17.24 4.34
C ALA A 163 37.91 16.70 5.09
N GLY A 164 38.55 15.65 4.58
CA GLY A 164 39.66 14.95 5.24
C GLY A 164 39.23 14.13 6.47
N GLU A 165 37.95 13.81 6.60
CA GLU A 165 37.37 13.06 7.74
C GLU A 165 36.28 12.11 7.28
N THR A 166 36.06 11.02 8.04
CA THR A 166 34.97 10.07 7.78
C THR A 166 33.62 10.65 8.20
N LEU A 167 32.58 10.41 7.41
CA LEU A 167 31.24 10.94 7.66
C LEU A 167 30.34 9.90 8.28
N SER A 168 29.68 10.29 9.38
CA SER A 168 28.52 9.57 9.88
C SER A 168 27.37 9.66 8.86
N GLN A 169 26.47 8.68 8.86
CA GLN A 169 25.29 8.71 7.99
C GLN A 169 24.43 9.97 8.19
N ARG A 170 24.31 10.47 9.43
CA ARG A 170 23.56 11.71 9.72
C ARG A 170 24.24 12.93 9.10
N ALA A 171 25.56 12.99 9.17
CA ALA A 171 26.34 14.06 8.54
C ALA A 171 26.24 13.99 7.00
N LEU A 172 26.26 12.79 6.43
CA LEU A 172 26.06 12.58 4.99
C LEU A 172 24.69 13.09 4.53
N VAL A 173 23.61 12.75 5.24
CA VAL A 173 22.25 13.25 4.93
C VAL A 173 22.19 14.78 4.97
N GLN A 174 22.80 15.39 5.99
CA GLN A 174 22.81 16.84 6.11
C GLN A 174 23.60 17.50 4.98
N LYS A 175 24.83 17.04 4.72
CA LYS A 175 25.65 17.57 3.61
C LYS A 175 24.98 17.39 2.25
N ALA A 176 24.36 16.23 2.00
CA ALA A 176 23.60 15.98 0.78
C ALA A 176 22.44 16.99 0.61
N ARG A 177 21.70 17.25 1.70
CA ARG A 177 20.61 18.23 1.71
C ARG A 177 21.11 19.65 1.43
N ASP A 178 22.25 20.03 2.00
CA ASP A 178 22.86 21.35 1.80
C ASP A 178 23.32 21.54 0.33
N LEU A 179 23.64 20.44 -0.36
CA LEU A 179 23.95 20.42 -1.79
C LEU A 179 22.70 20.36 -2.70
N GLY A 180 21.49 20.38 -2.14
CA GLY A 180 20.23 20.33 -2.90
C GLY A 180 19.71 18.92 -3.16
N PHE A 181 20.36 17.87 -2.64
CA PHE A 181 19.93 16.48 -2.76
C PHE A 181 19.32 15.98 -1.45
N ALA A 182 17.99 16.04 -1.32
CA ALA A 182 17.28 15.64 -0.12
C ALA A 182 16.77 14.19 -0.20
N MET A 183 17.25 13.33 0.71
CA MET A 183 16.77 11.95 0.84
C MET A 183 16.67 11.53 2.30
N SER A 184 15.75 10.61 2.62
CA SER A 184 15.58 10.15 4.01
C SER A 184 16.78 9.32 4.48
N GLN A 185 17.14 9.45 5.76
CA GLN A 185 18.25 8.69 6.35
C GLN A 185 18.05 7.17 6.21
N SER A 186 16.83 6.67 6.42
CA SER A 186 16.50 5.25 6.25
C SER A 186 16.79 4.77 4.82
N HIS A 187 16.50 5.60 3.82
CA HIS A 187 16.77 5.28 2.42
C HIS A 187 18.26 5.26 2.12
N ILE A 188 19.03 6.25 2.61
CA ILE A 188 20.50 6.29 2.49
C ILE A 188 21.10 5.01 3.11
N SER A 189 20.65 4.66 4.32
CA SER A 189 21.16 3.49 5.04
C SER A 189 20.91 2.19 4.26
N LYS A 190 19.73 2.01 3.69
CA LYS A 190 19.40 0.83 2.87
C LYS A 190 20.23 0.77 1.59
N MET A 191 20.48 1.90 0.94
CA MET A 191 21.31 1.98 -0.26
C MET A 191 22.77 1.63 0.04
N LEU A 192 23.36 2.24 1.08
CA LEU A 192 24.72 1.89 1.51
C LEU A 192 24.83 0.41 1.91
N TYR A 193 23.85 -0.11 2.63
CA TYR A 193 23.79 -1.53 2.98
C TYR A 193 23.71 -2.43 1.74
N THR A 194 22.98 -2.00 0.70
CA THR A 194 22.88 -2.72 -0.58
C THR A 194 24.25 -2.80 -1.25
N VAL A 195 24.97 -1.68 -1.32
CA VAL A 195 26.31 -1.63 -1.94
C VAL A 195 27.32 -2.46 -1.15
N GLU A 196 27.27 -2.42 0.17
CA GLU A 196 28.20 -3.14 1.03
C GLU A 196 27.98 -4.66 0.99
N TYR A 197 26.73 -5.12 1.05
CA TYR A 197 26.43 -6.53 1.31
C TYR A 197 25.78 -7.29 0.17
N LEU A 198 25.04 -6.63 -0.74
CA LEU A 198 24.29 -7.31 -1.80
C LEU A 198 24.95 -7.13 -3.17
N TRP A 199 25.49 -5.95 -3.45
CA TRP A 199 26.16 -5.61 -4.71
C TRP A 199 27.32 -6.54 -5.09
N PRO A 200 28.18 -7.01 -4.16
CA PRO A 200 29.25 -7.95 -4.50
C PRO A 200 28.75 -9.30 -5.03
N SER A 201 27.50 -9.68 -4.71
CA SER A 201 26.94 -11.00 -5.04
C SER A 201 25.86 -10.96 -6.11
N LEU A 202 25.18 -9.83 -6.31
CA LEU A 202 24.06 -9.69 -7.25
C LEU A 202 24.24 -8.51 -8.23
N PRO A 203 25.42 -8.27 -8.83
CA PRO A 203 25.62 -7.11 -9.70
C PRO A 203 24.70 -7.13 -10.92
N LEU A 204 24.56 -8.26 -11.61
CA LEU A 204 23.76 -8.35 -12.85
C LEU A 204 22.27 -8.20 -12.56
N THR A 205 21.78 -8.83 -11.49
CA THR A 205 20.36 -8.75 -11.08
C THR A 205 20.01 -7.35 -10.56
N LEU A 206 20.88 -6.71 -9.78
CA LEU A 206 20.66 -5.33 -9.33
C LEU A 206 20.69 -4.34 -10.50
N GLU A 207 21.61 -4.52 -11.44
CA GLU A 207 21.66 -3.73 -12.67
C GLU A 207 20.40 -3.96 -13.51
N SER A 208 19.90 -5.19 -13.63
CA SER A 208 18.68 -5.51 -14.39
C SER A 208 17.40 -4.89 -13.82
N GLY A 209 17.48 -4.19 -12.68
CA GLY A 209 16.39 -3.38 -12.13
C GLY A 209 15.64 -4.06 -10.99
N LEU A 210 16.31 -4.90 -10.20
CA LEU A 210 15.73 -5.50 -9.00
C LEU A 210 15.03 -4.44 -8.13
N GLY A 211 13.73 -4.58 -7.96
CA GLY A 211 12.90 -3.57 -7.32
C GLY A 211 13.18 -3.39 -5.83
N ARG A 212 12.91 -2.19 -5.32
CA ARG A 212 13.03 -1.85 -3.89
C ARG A 212 12.38 -2.87 -2.94
N PRO A 213 11.15 -3.40 -3.18
CA PRO A 213 10.55 -4.37 -2.27
C PRO A 213 11.39 -5.64 -2.10
N GLN A 214 12.07 -6.09 -3.16
CA GLN A 214 12.89 -7.29 -3.12
C GLN A 214 14.21 -7.04 -2.39
N ILE A 215 14.79 -5.85 -2.57
CA ILE A 215 15.98 -5.43 -1.82
C ILE A 215 15.66 -5.35 -0.33
N GLU A 216 14.55 -4.72 0.05
CA GLU A 216 14.12 -4.67 1.46
C GLU A 216 13.89 -6.07 2.05
N LYS A 217 13.34 -7.00 1.25
CA LYS A 217 13.20 -8.40 1.64
C LYS A 217 14.56 -9.09 1.79
N LEU A 218 15.50 -8.91 0.86
CA LEU A 218 16.86 -9.48 0.96
C LEU A 218 17.59 -8.97 2.20
N VAL A 219 17.51 -7.68 2.50
CA VAL A 219 18.09 -7.10 3.72
C VAL A 219 17.48 -7.76 4.95
N ALA A 220 16.15 -7.94 4.98
CA ALA A 220 15.47 -8.59 6.10
C ALA A 220 15.90 -10.04 6.30
N TYR A 221 16.01 -10.82 5.21
CA TYR A 221 16.49 -12.20 5.27
C TYR A 221 17.96 -12.25 5.71
N ARG A 222 18.84 -11.43 5.13
CA ARG A 222 20.26 -11.40 5.52
C ARG A 222 20.43 -11.14 7.01
N GLU A 223 19.75 -10.13 7.54
CA GLU A 223 19.85 -9.80 8.97
C GLU A 223 19.22 -10.87 9.86
N ALA A 224 18.15 -11.54 9.41
CA ALA A 224 17.56 -12.66 10.14
C ALA A 224 18.50 -13.87 10.17
N CYS A 225 19.05 -14.27 9.02
CA CYS A 225 20.04 -15.33 8.91
C CYS A 225 21.29 -15.00 9.73
N LEU A 226 21.80 -13.76 9.69
CA LEU A 226 22.94 -13.34 10.51
C LEU A 226 22.63 -13.46 12.01
N ARG A 227 21.39 -13.16 12.42
CA ARG A 227 20.99 -13.28 13.82
C ARG A 227 20.94 -14.74 14.27
N ILE A 228 20.37 -15.62 13.44
CA ILE A 228 20.36 -17.07 13.67
C ILE A 228 21.80 -17.61 13.69
N TRP A 229 22.64 -17.19 12.74
CA TRP A 229 24.05 -17.56 12.66
C TRP A 229 24.82 -17.21 13.93
N LYS A 230 24.62 -16.01 14.48
CA LYS A 230 25.24 -15.58 15.74
C LYS A 230 24.74 -16.38 16.95
N HIS A 231 23.47 -16.78 16.91
CA HIS A 231 22.84 -17.56 17.97
C HIS A 231 23.31 -19.02 17.97
N ILE A 232 23.55 -19.58 16.78
CA ILE A 232 24.10 -20.92 16.60
C ILE A 232 25.62 -20.89 16.87
N ASP A 233 26.04 -21.51 17.97
CA ASP A 233 27.43 -21.84 18.30
C ASP A 233 28.43 -20.68 18.50
N GLU A 234 27.98 -19.46 18.83
CA GLU A 234 28.88 -18.31 19.12
C GLU A 234 29.95 -18.09 18.03
N ARG A 235 29.59 -18.34 16.76
CA ARG A 235 30.55 -18.31 15.64
C ARG A 235 31.05 -16.91 15.33
N PRO A 236 32.26 -16.80 14.75
CA PRO A 236 32.72 -15.51 14.26
C PRO A 236 31.76 -15.00 13.17
N GLU A 237 31.30 -13.77 13.36
CA GLU A 237 30.46 -13.04 12.39
C GLU A 237 31.14 -12.91 11.01
N GLU A 238 32.47 -12.98 10.97
CA GLU A 238 33.29 -12.87 9.75
C GLU A 238 33.04 -14.03 8.76
N GLU A 239 32.65 -15.21 9.24
CA GLU A 239 32.40 -16.39 8.39
C GLU A 239 31.02 -16.34 7.70
N PHE A 240 30.07 -15.59 8.24
CA PHE A 240 28.73 -15.47 7.66
C PHE A 240 28.75 -14.82 6.27
N GLY A 241 29.56 -13.76 6.10
CA GLY A 241 29.63 -12.99 4.86
C GLY A 241 29.93 -13.85 3.64
N PRO A 242 31.06 -14.59 3.63
CA PRO A 242 31.42 -15.50 2.54
C PRO A 242 30.36 -16.56 2.24
N ALA A 243 29.80 -17.20 3.27
CA ALA A 243 28.76 -18.23 3.09
C ALA A 243 27.48 -17.65 2.45
N PHE A 244 27.04 -16.49 2.93
CA PHE A 244 25.88 -15.79 2.39
C PHE A 244 26.10 -15.35 0.93
N HIS A 245 27.30 -14.87 0.62
CA HIS A 245 27.68 -14.46 -0.74
C HIS A 245 27.73 -15.66 -1.69
N GLU A 246 28.26 -16.80 -1.26
CA GLU A 246 28.29 -18.04 -2.05
C GLU A 246 26.87 -18.49 -2.45
N VAL A 247 25.90 -18.38 -1.54
CA VAL A 247 24.50 -18.67 -1.85
C VAL A 247 23.93 -17.65 -2.84
N LEU A 248 24.07 -16.36 -2.56
CA LEU A 248 23.44 -15.32 -3.38
C LEU A 248 23.98 -15.26 -4.82
N THR A 249 25.27 -15.53 -5.02
CA THR A 249 25.89 -15.50 -6.37
C THR A 249 25.24 -16.50 -7.35
N GLN A 250 24.61 -17.56 -6.85
CA GLN A 250 23.89 -18.54 -7.66
C GLN A 250 22.63 -17.95 -8.32
N PHE A 251 22.14 -16.83 -7.82
CA PHE A 251 20.94 -16.15 -8.30
C PHE A 251 21.26 -14.87 -9.09
N ASP A 252 22.52 -14.61 -9.43
CA ASP A 252 22.90 -13.44 -10.21
C ASP A 252 22.80 -13.72 -11.72
N HIS A 253 21.71 -13.23 -12.31
CA HIS A 253 21.42 -13.41 -13.74
C HIS A 253 21.11 -12.08 -14.42
N GLU A 254 21.49 -11.96 -15.70
CA GLU A 254 21.09 -10.85 -16.57
C GLU A 254 19.57 -10.88 -16.82
N GLU A 255 18.97 -9.71 -16.97
CA GLU A 255 17.53 -9.50 -17.20
C GLU A 255 16.61 -10.00 -16.07
N GLN A 256 17.17 -10.46 -14.95
CA GLN A 256 16.41 -10.89 -13.79
C GLN A 256 15.92 -9.68 -12.99
N THR A 257 14.62 -9.42 -13.06
CA THR A 257 13.94 -8.36 -12.30
C THR A 257 13.33 -8.87 -10.98
N GLU A 258 13.19 -10.20 -10.84
CA GLU A 258 12.67 -10.83 -9.63
C GLU A 258 13.44 -12.08 -9.20
N LEU A 259 13.59 -12.26 -7.89
CA LEU A 259 14.23 -13.43 -7.29
C LEU A 259 13.27 -14.59 -7.05
N PRO A 260 13.67 -15.84 -7.32
CA PRO A 260 12.87 -17.03 -7.02
C PRO A 260 12.90 -17.32 -5.51
N TRP A 261 12.04 -16.63 -4.75
CA TRP A 261 12.10 -16.59 -3.28
C TRP A 261 12.01 -17.94 -2.59
N SER A 262 11.24 -18.90 -3.11
CA SER A 262 11.17 -20.25 -2.52
C SER A 262 12.53 -20.95 -2.54
N ILE A 263 13.27 -20.82 -3.64
CA ILE A 263 14.59 -21.42 -3.81
C ILE A 263 15.64 -20.64 -3.02
N VAL A 264 15.54 -19.30 -3.02
CA VAL A 264 16.44 -18.45 -2.21
C VAL A 264 16.32 -18.79 -0.73
N GLU A 265 15.09 -18.91 -0.22
CA GLU A 265 14.84 -19.27 1.18
C GLU A 265 15.38 -20.67 1.51
N ASP A 266 15.10 -21.67 0.67
CA ASP A 266 15.62 -23.03 0.82
C ASP A 266 17.16 -23.07 0.86
N ARG A 267 17.82 -22.34 -0.04
CA ARG A 267 19.30 -22.25 -0.07
C ARG A 267 19.88 -21.54 1.14
N LEU A 268 19.23 -20.49 1.63
CA LEU A 268 19.66 -19.79 2.85
C LEU A 268 19.47 -20.65 4.10
N LEU A 269 18.39 -21.43 4.16
CA LEU A 269 18.15 -22.39 5.24
C LEU A 269 19.18 -23.54 5.18
N GLY A 270 19.42 -24.10 3.99
CA GLY A 270 20.46 -25.10 3.77
C GLY A 270 21.86 -24.58 4.14
N MET A 271 22.17 -23.32 3.83
CA MET A 271 23.42 -22.69 4.29
C MET A 271 23.53 -22.65 5.82
N LEU A 272 22.44 -22.30 6.52
CA LEU A 272 22.44 -22.32 7.99
C LEU A 272 22.59 -23.74 8.53
N GLU A 273 21.94 -24.72 7.91
CA GLU A 273 22.01 -26.15 8.27
C GLU A 273 23.40 -26.74 8.02
N ASP A 274 23.95 -26.59 6.82
CA ASP A 274 25.27 -27.12 6.41
C ASP A 274 26.39 -26.62 7.33
N HIS A 275 26.24 -25.38 7.78
CA HIS A 275 27.17 -24.80 8.71
C HIS A 275 26.89 -25.26 10.13
N SER A 276 25.64 -25.48 10.57
CA SER A 276 25.34 -25.99 11.90
C SER A 276 25.63 -27.49 12.06
N THR A 277 26.49 -27.87 13.02
CA THR A 277 26.73 -29.29 13.28
C THR A 277 25.54 -29.93 13.98
N ASP A 278 24.94 -30.92 13.33
CA ASP A 278 23.87 -31.76 13.85
C ASP A 278 22.56 -31.05 14.25
N ILE A 279 22.33 -29.78 13.89
CA ILE A 279 21.05 -29.08 14.15
C ILE A 279 20.07 -29.37 13.01
N HIS A 280 18.85 -29.78 13.34
CA HIS A 280 17.81 -30.01 12.33
C HIS A 280 17.32 -28.70 11.68
N LEU A 281 16.96 -28.78 10.40
CA LEU A 281 16.41 -27.69 9.60
C LEU A 281 15.16 -27.02 10.21
N HIS A 282 14.25 -27.80 10.81
CA HIS A 282 12.94 -27.30 11.23
C HIS A 282 13.01 -26.21 12.32
N PRO A 283 13.80 -26.36 13.40
CA PRO A 283 14.05 -25.27 14.35
C PRO A 283 14.63 -24.00 13.73
N ILE A 284 15.54 -24.14 12.75
CA ILE A 284 16.13 -23.02 12.02
C ILE A 284 15.06 -22.30 11.19
N GLU A 285 14.24 -23.07 10.46
CA GLU A 285 13.13 -22.56 9.66
C GLU A 285 12.09 -21.82 10.52
N ASN A 286 11.73 -22.39 11.69
CA ASN A 286 10.85 -21.73 12.63
C ASN A 286 11.45 -20.41 13.14
N ALA A 287 12.71 -20.41 13.55
CA ALA A 287 13.38 -19.19 14.01
C ALA A 287 13.40 -18.10 12.91
N LEU A 288 13.68 -18.47 11.65
CA LEU A 288 13.65 -17.55 10.52
C LEU A 288 12.25 -16.94 10.32
N LYS A 289 11.21 -17.79 10.27
CA LYS A 289 9.81 -17.35 10.10
C LYS A 289 9.36 -16.42 11.22
N GLN A 290 9.70 -16.74 12.47
CA GLN A 290 9.33 -15.92 13.62
C GLN A 290 10.06 -14.57 13.61
N ILE A 291 11.38 -14.54 13.31
CA ILE A 291 12.14 -13.29 13.17
C ILE A 291 11.53 -12.37 12.11
N LEU A 292 11.18 -12.92 10.94
CA LEU A 292 10.54 -12.16 9.87
C LEU A 292 9.15 -11.64 10.29
N THR A 293 8.37 -12.44 11.01
CA THR A 293 7.06 -12.04 11.55
C THR A 293 7.19 -10.91 12.57
N TYR A 294 8.13 -11.01 13.51
CA TYR A 294 8.40 -9.96 14.50
C TYR A 294 8.81 -8.66 13.82
N ARG A 295 9.64 -8.72 12.77
CA ARG A 295 10.02 -7.55 11.97
C ARG A 295 8.82 -6.91 11.25
N GLN A 296 7.96 -7.72 10.65
CA GLN A 296 6.74 -7.25 9.99
C GLN A 296 5.81 -6.53 10.97
N ARG A 297 5.68 -7.07 12.19
CA ARG A 297 4.88 -6.49 13.29
C ARG A 297 5.59 -5.38 14.06
N ARG A 298 6.86 -5.08 13.74
CA ARG A 298 7.73 -4.11 14.43
C ARG A 298 7.90 -4.40 15.93
N TRP A 299 7.85 -5.68 16.30
CA TRP A 299 8.10 -6.10 17.68
C TRP A 299 9.61 -6.14 17.98
N PRO A 300 10.01 -5.85 19.22
CA PRO A 300 11.40 -5.98 19.62
C PRO A 300 11.79 -7.45 19.57
N ILE A 301 12.95 -7.73 18.96
CA ILE A 301 13.57 -9.06 18.99
C ILE A 301 14.67 -8.99 20.03
N THR A 302 14.43 -9.62 21.17
CA THR A 302 15.37 -9.80 22.28
C THR A 302 15.75 -11.27 22.39
N ASP A 303 16.80 -11.56 23.14
CA ASP A 303 17.27 -12.94 23.32
C ASP A 303 16.30 -13.75 24.21
N ASP A 304 15.39 -13.07 24.91
CA ASP A 304 14.32 -13.67 25.73
C ASP A 304 13.08 -14.11 24.93
N CYS A 305 13.04 -13.88 23.61
CA CYS A 305 11.89 -14.23 22.77
C CYS A 305 11.75 -15.76 22.61
N GLN A 306 10.95 -16.38 23.49
CA GLN A 306 10.78 -17.84 23.54
C GLN A 306 10.27 -18.44 22.23
N ASP A 307 9.33 -17.78 21.54
CA ASP A 307 8.78 -18.29 20.27
C ASP A 307 9.84 -18.44 19.18
N ILE A 308 10.88 -17.61 19.22
CA ILE A 308 12.00 -17.62 18.27
C ILE A 308 13.05 -18.62 18.74
N TRP A 309 13.53 -18.47 19.98
CA TRP A 309 14.76 -19.11 20.43
C TRP A 309 14.54 -20.45 21.12
N LEU A 310 13.43 -20.66 21.85
CA LEU A 310 13.23 -21.89 22.64
C LEU A 310 13.34 -23.19 21.80
N PRO A 311 12.72 -23.29 20.61
CA PRO A 311 12.85 -24.50 19.78
C PRO A 311 14.29 -24.70 19.28
N LEU A 312 14.97 -23.60 18.94
CA LEU A 312 16.34 -23.63 18.46
C LEU A 312 17.33 -23.95 19.58
N ASP A 313 17.12 -23.42 20.79
CA ASP A 313 17.93 -23.66 21.98
C ASP A 313 17.84 -25.10 22.45
N ALA A 314 16.63 -25.67 22.43
CA ALA A 314 16.42 -27.09 22.74
C ALA A 314 17.21 -27.98 21.76
N GLU A 315 17.23 -27.59 20.49
CA GLU A 315 17.93 -28.30 19.43
C GLU A 315 19.45 -28.14 19.53
N ILE A 316 19.94 -26.94 19.83
CA ILE A 316 21.36 -26.67 20.12
C ILE A 316 21.82 -27.50 21.33
N GLN A 317 21.00 -27.59 22.37
CA GLN A 317 21.31 -28.41 23.55
C GLN A 317 21.36 -29.89 23.21
N ARG A 318 20.43 -30.40 22.38
CA ARG A 318 20.49 -31.78 21.87
C ARG A 318 21.77 -32.04 21.07
N ALA A 319 22.15 -31.13 20.18
CA ALA A 319 23.38 -31.25 19.40
C ALA A 319 24.63 -31.29 20.31
N ARG A 320 24.63 -30.53 21.41
CA ARG A 320 25.75 -30.48 22.38
C ARG A 320 25.82 -31.69 23.31
N ASP A 321 24.68 -32.24 23.72
CA ASP A 321 24.59 -33.41 24.62
C ASP A 321 23.61 -34.47 24.08
N PRO A 322 24.02 -35.28 23.09
CA PRO A 322 23.16 -36.26 22.46
C PRO A 322 22.69 -37.38 23.40
N GLU A 323 23.42 -37.63 24.49
CA GLU A 323 23.12 -38.72 25.44
C GLU A 323 22.05 -38.33 26.46
N ASN A 324 21.82 -37.04 26.67
CA ASN A 324 20.94 -36.51 27.71
C ASN A 324 19.77 -35.67 27.15
N ALA A 325 19.63 -35.62 25.83
CA ALA A 325 18.59 -34.85 25.16
C ALA A 325 17.21 -35.50 25.30
N PRO A 326 16.15 -34.74 25.64
CA PRO A 326 14.80 -35.26 25.64
C PRO A 326 14.38 -35.71 24.22
N PRO A 327 13.66 -36.83 24.07
CA PRO A 327 13.25 -37.33 22.75
C PRO A 327 12.32 -36.34 22.05
N LEU A 328 12.46 -36.21 20.72
CA LEU A 328 11.75 -35.26 19.84
C LEU A 328 10.23 -35.53 19.68
N TRP A 329 9.65 -36.41 20.49
CA TRP A 329 8.23 -36.76 20.48
C TRP A 329 7.84 -37.31 21.86
N PRO A 330 6.60 -37.14 22.36
CA PRO A 330 6.17 -37.89 23.53
C PRO A 330 6.38 -39.38 23.27
N ALA A 331 7.24 -40.01 24.07
CA ALA A 331 7.45 -41.44 24.01
C ALA A 331 6.08 -42.13 24.01
N GLU A 332 5.83 -43.03 23.06
CA GLU A 332 4.71 -43.96 23.18
C GLU A 332 4.76 -44.54 24.60
N PRO A 333 3.63 -44.60 25.33
CA PRO A 333 3.65 -45.12 26.68
C PRO A 333 4.20 -46.55 26.60
N GLU A 334 5.41 -46.71 27.13
CA GLU A 334 6.04 -47.99 27.39
C GLU A 334 4.96 -48.93 27.90
N ALA A 335 4.78 -50.07 27.24
CA ALA A 335 3.87 -51.13 27.62
C ALA A 335 4.32 -51.76 28.95
N GLY A 336 4.25 -50.96 30.01
CA GLY A 336 4.57 -51.29 31.38
C GLY A 336 3.34 -51.91 32.02
N THR A 337 3.32 -53.24 31.99
CA THR A 337 2.46 -54.11 32.80
C THR A 337 2.19 -53.54 34.21
N SER A 338 1.07 -52.83 34.38
CA SER A 338 0.51 -52.57 35.69
C SER A 338 -1.02 -52.64 35.60
N LYS A 339 -1.57 -53.70 36.20
CA LYS A 339 -3.02 -53.88 36.33
C LYS A 339 -3.60 -52.75 37.19
N PRO A 340 -4.69 -52.09 36.79
CA PRO A 340 -5.41 -51.21 37.69
C PRO A 340 -6.14 -52.05 38.77
N PRO A 341 -6.29 -51.53 40.00
CA PRO A 341 -6.92 -52.27 41.09
C PRO A 341 -8.44 -52.33 40.88
N ARG A 342 -8.98 -53.55 40.99
CA ARG A 342 -10.42 -53.83 41.06
C ARG A 342 -11.01 -53.21 42.33
N THR A 343 -11.86 -52.20 42.19
CA THR A 343 -12.88 -51.85 43.19
C THR A 343 -14.17 -52.61 42.88
N ALA A 344 -14.64 -53.36 43.88
CA ALA A 344 -15.85 -54.18 43.82
C ALA A 344 -17.13 -53.33 43.81
N PRO A 345 -18.19 -53.69 43.05
CA PRO A 345 -19.51 -53.11 43.21
C PRO A 345 -20.29 -53.81 44.33
N ARG A 346 -20.95 -53.03 45.18
CA ARG A 346 -21.99 -53.49 46.12
C ARG A 346 -23.32 -53.68 45.38
N ALA A 347 -24.11 -54.63 45.90
CA ALA A 347 -25.38 -55.10 45.38
C ALA A 347 -26.59 -54.23 45.77
N ASP A 348 -27.69 -54.55 45.10
CA ASP A 348 -29.11 -54.23 45.35
C ASP A 348 -29.63 -52.88 44.80
N ASP A 349 -30.30 -52.93 43.63
CA ASP A 349 -31.77 -52.96 43.61
C ASP A 349 -32.36 -53.38 42.23
N GLN A 350 -33.03 -54.53 42.27
CA GLN A 350 -34.27 -54.97 41.59
C GLN A 350 -34.53 -54.70 40.08
N ALA A 351 -34.64 -55.85 39.38
CA ALA A 351 -35.19 -56.21 38.07
C ALA A 351 -36.64 -55.69 37.79
N PRO A 352 -37.30 -55.90 36.61
CA PRO A 352 -37.03 -57.00 35.65
C PRO A 352 -37.32 -56.88 34.13
N LEU A 353 -36.66 -57.80 33.39
CA LEU A 353 -37.13 -58.68 32.29
C LEU A 353 -37.77 -58.04 31.04
N GLY A 354 -37.45 -58.39 29.79
CA GLY A 354 -36.71 -59.47 29.12
C GLY A 354 -36.83 -59.18 27.59
N ASP A 355 -36.27 -59.89 26.62
CA ASP A 355 -35.65 -61.20 26.53
C ASP A 355 -34.93 -61.25 25.15
N SER A 356 -33.70 -61.80 25.14
CA SER A 356 -33.10 -62.69 24.13
C SER A 356 -33.44 -62.51 22.63
N THR A 357 -32.49 -62.37 21.69
CA THR A 357 -31.53 -63.42 21.26
C THR A 357 -30.48 -62.88 20.26
N GLY A 358 -29.22 -63.32 20.38
CA GLY A 358 -28.44 -63.83 19.23
C GLY A 358 -27.30 -62.98 18.63
N GLU A 359 -26.07 -63.15 19.12
CA GLU A 359 -24.81 -63.02 18.34
C GLU A 359 -24.65 -64.26 17.40
N PRO A 360 -23.65 -64.38 16.47
CA PRO A 360 -22.47 -63.53 16.18
C PRO A 360 -22.22 -63.27 14.66
N VAL A 361 -21.22 -62.44 14.32
CA VAL A 361 -20.62 -62.40 12.96
C VAL A 361 -19.10 -62.49 13.05
N THR A 362 -18.53 -63.48 12.35
CA THR A 362 -17.11 -63.57 11.97
C THR A 362 -17.00 -63.77 10.45
N LEU A 363 -16.27 -62.86 9.79
CA LEU A 363 -15.14 -63.06 8.86
C LEU A 363 -15.19 -64.33 7.96
N GLU A 364 -15.03 -64.32 6.62
CA GLU A 364 -14.06 -63.60 5.78
C GLU A 364 -14.33 -63.89 4.27
N THR A 365 -13.74 -63.03 3.41
CA THR A 365 -13.20 -63.26 2.04
C THR A 365 -14.13 -63.69 0.88
N ASP A 366 -14.24 -62.85 -0.17
CA ASP A 366 -13.34 -62.91 -1.35
C ASP A 366 -13.68 -61.87 -2.44
N ASN A 367 -12.60 -61.33 -3.04
CA ASN A 367 -12.37 -60.61 -4.31
C ASN A 367 -13.52 -60.12 -5.23
N GLU A 368 -13.47 -58.80 -5.47
CA GLU A 368 -13.66 -57.94 -6.69
C GLU A 368 -14.59 -58.38 -7.85
N PRO A 369 -15.28 -57.46 -8.57
CA PRO A 369 -15.04 -56.01 -8.73
C PRO A 369 -16.27 -55.13 -8.44
N SER A 370 -16.03 -53.81 -8.33
CA SER A 370 -17.09 -52.81 -8.13
C SER A 370 -17.85 -52.58 -9.44
N ASP A 371 -19.14 -52.92 -9.46
CA ASP A 371 -20.07 -52.34 -10.43
C ASP A 371 -21.31 -51.80 -9.70
N ASN A 372 -21.51 -50.50 -9.90
CA ASN A 372 -22.55 -49.66 -9.33
C ASN A 372 -23.89 -50.06 -9.95
N THR A 373 -24.86 -50.55 -9.17
CA THR A 373 -26.23 -50.70 -9.65
C THR A 373 -27.11 -49.57 -9.14
N VAL A 374 -27.22 -48.55 -9.98
CA VAL A 374 -28.32 -47.58 -10.04
C VAL A 374 -29.60 -48.32 -10.48
N PRO A 375 -30.79 -47.99 -9.94
CA PRO A 375 -32.06 -48.17 -10.63
C PRO A 375 -32.60 -46.77 -10.99
N GLU A 376 -32.38 -46.29 -12.21
CA GLU A 376 -33.18 -46.51 -13.43
C GLU A 376 -34.23 -45.40 -13.61
N ALA A 377 -33.88 -44.45 -14.47
CA ALA A 377 -34.76 -43.49 -15.09
C ALA A 377 -35.55 -44.13 -16.24
N PRO A 378 -36.76 -43.67 -16.55
CA PRO A 378 -37.32 -43.79 -17.88
C PRO A 378 -37.25 -42.44 -18.63
N SER A 379 -36.41 -42.45 -19.67
CA SER A 379 -36.61 -41.89 -21.02
C SER A 379 -37.36 -40.56 -21.23
N ALA A 380 -36.64 -39.64 -21.88
CA ALA A 380 -37.14 -38.41 -22.52
C ALA A 380 -38.13 -38.65 -23.68
N PRO A 381 -39.02 -37.68 -23.95
CA PRO A 381 -39.47 -37.30 -25.28
C PRO A 381 -38.78 -35.97 -25.73
N PRO A 382 -38.90 -35.59 -27.01
CA PRO A 382 -37.89 -34.80 -27.72
C PRO A 382 -38.10 -33.27 -27.65
N VAL A 383 -37.01 -32.57 -27.98
CA VAL A 383 -36.90 -31.14 -28.26
C VAL A 383 -37.97 -30.68 -29.27
N ALA A 384 -38.80 -29.71 -28.86
CA ALA A 384 -39.52 -28.81 -29.75
C ALA A 384 -40.01 -27.56 -28.99
N GLY A 385 -39.49 -26.38 -29.37
CA GLY A 385 -40.22 -25.11 -29.30
C GLY A 385 -39.99 -24.15 -28.12
N ASP A 386 -38.75 -23.67 -27.92
CA ASP A 386 -38.50 -22.50 -27.05
C ASP A 386 -38.77 -21.13 -27.75
N ASP A 387 -38.94 -21.12 -29.07
CA ASP A 387 -39.14 -19.87 -29.84
C ASP A 387 -40.51 -19.22 -29.61
N ASP A 388 -41.54 -19.98 -29.23
CA ASP A 388 -42.91 -19.46 -29.05
C ASP A 388 -43.06 -18.69 -27.72
N GLN A 389 -42.31 -19.06 -26.68
CA GLN A 389 -42.36 -18.37 -25.38
C GLN A 389 -41.58 -17.06 -25.40
N VAL A 390 -40.44 -17.03 -26.10
CA VAL A 390 -39.65 -15.82 -26.32
C VAL A 390 -40.41 -14.84 -27.22
N SER A 391 -41.03 -15.32 -28.29
CA SER A 391 -41.89 -14.48 -29.17
C SER A 391 -43.11 -13.90 -28.44
N ALA A 392 -43.70 -14.65 -27.51
CA ALA A 392 -44.81 -14.16 -26.69
C ALA A 392 -44.37 -13.10 -25.67
N LEU A 393 -43.17 -13.21 -25.12
CA LEU A 393 -42.58 -12.21 -24.23
C LEU A 393 -42.18 -10.94 -24.98
N GLU A 394 -41.57 -11.06 -26.17
CA GLU A 394 -41.22 -9.93 -27.03
C GLU A 394 -42.45 -9.16 -27.52
N ALA A 395 -43.55 -9.86 -27.84
CA ALA A 395 -44.81 -9.21 -28.20
C ALA A 395 -45.40 -8.39 -27.03
N LYS A 396 -45.25 -8.90 -25.80
CA LYS A 396 -45.75 -8.25 -24.58
C LYS A 396 -44.91 -7.03 -24.18
N VAL A 397 -43.61 -7.08 -24.41
CA VAL A 397 -42.69 -5.94 -24.24
C VAL A 397 -43.02 -4.85 -25.26
N ARG A 398 -43.23 -5.21 -26.53
CA ARG A 398 -43.58 -4.26 -27.59
C ARG A 398 -44.94 -3.58 -27.38
N GLU A 399 -45.89 -4.29 -26.77
CA GLU A 399 -47.20 -3.73 -26.38
C GLU A 399 -47.07 -2.74 -25.21
N LEU A 400 -46.23 -3.03 -24.22
CA LEU A 400 -45.95 -2.12 -23.09
C LEU A 400 -45.15 -0.88 -23.52
N GLU A 401 -44.21 -1.03 -24.45
CA GLU A 401 -43.48 0.08 -25.06
C GLU A 401 -44.40 0.99 -25.88
N ALA A 402 -45.38 0.44 -26.61
CA ALA A 402 -46.39 1.22 -27.33
C ALA A 402 -47.34 1.97 -26.37
N GLN A 403 -47.65 1.40 -25.21
CA GLN A 403 -48.45 2.05 -24.15
C GLN A 403 -47.68 3.15 -23.42
N LEU A 404 -46.36 3.04 -23.30
CA LEU A 404 -45.50 4.09 -22.74
C LEU A 404 -45.25 5.22 -23.74
N SER A 405 -45.09 4.90 -25.03
CA SER A 405 -44.94 5.90 -26.09
C SER A 405 -46.20 6.73 -26.28
N SER A 406 -47.39 6.13 -26.21
CA SER A 406 -48.66 6.88 -26.30
C SER A 406 -48.92 7.78 -25.10
N ARG A 407 -48.36 7.45 -23.93
CA ARG A 407 -48.45 8.25 -22.70
C ARG A 407 -47.45 9.40 -22.67
N ALA A 408 -46.34 9.28 -23.42
CA ALA A 408 -45.35 10.35 -23.59
C ALA A 408 -45.77 11.41 -24.63
N ASP A 409 -46.60 11.03 -25.62
CA ASP A 409 -47.15 11.96 -26.62
C ASP A 409 -48.26 12.89 -26.08
N ASP A 410 -48.87 12.54 -24.92
CA ASP A 410 -49.89 13.37 -24.25
C ASP A 410 -49.30 14.45 -23.30
N GLU A 411 -47.98 14.42 -23.01
CA GLU A 411 -47.32 15.34 -22.05
C GLU A 411 -46.35 16.35 -22.68
N ASN A 412 -46.54 16.75 -23.94
CA ASN A 412 -45.74 17.81 -24.55
C ASN A 412 -46.60 18.95 -25.15
N VAL A 413 -47.16 19.79 -24.27
CA VAL A 413 -47.62 21.15 -24.61
C VAL A 413 -47.17 22.12 -23.51
N ALA A 414 -46.26 23.02 -23.86
CA ALA A 414 -45.89 24.19 -23.07
C ALA A 414 -46.64 25.45 -23.60
N PRO A 415 -46.60 26.61 -22.93
CA PRO A 415 -47.53 27.01 -21.86
C PRO A 415 -48.28 28.31 -22.20
N THR A 416 -49.54 28.51 -21.80
CA THR A 416 -50.19 29.85 -21.85
C THR A 416 -51.31 30.02 -20.83
N THR A 417 -51.00 30.84 -19.81
CA THR A 417 -51.83 31.82 -19.07
C THR A 417 -53.15 31.44 -18.37
N MET A 418 -53.15 31.83 -17.09
CA MET A 418 -54.17 32.55 -16.32
C MET A 418 -55.08 31.78 -15.33
N GLU A 419 -54.88 32.21 -14.08
CA GLU A 419 -55.86 32.51 -13.02
C GLU A 419 -56.32 31.40 -12.06
N ALA A 420 -55.85 31.63 -10.83
CA ALA A 420 -56.25 31.12 -9.53
C ALA A 420 -57.76 31.11 -9.26
N ASP A 421 -58.21 30.14 -8.45
CA ASP A 421 -58.92 30.51 -7.21
C ASP A 421 -58.89 29.38 -6.14
N ALA A 422 -58.91 29.82 -4.88
CA ALA A 422 -59.27 29.13 -3.63
C ALA A 422 -58.29 28.13 -2.95
N SER A 423 -57.50 28.68 -2.02
CA SER A 423 -57.00 28.01 -0.81
C SER A 423 -58.13 27.72 0.21
N PRO A 424 -58.01 26.74 1.12
CA PRO A 424 -58.65 26.79 2.42
C PRO A 424 -57.73 27.51 3.43
N SER A 425 -58.30 28.52 4.08
CA SER A 425 -57.70 29.38 5.09
C SER A 425 -57.17 28.62 6.31
N LEU A 426 -55.87 28.78 6.61
CA LEU A 426 -55.38 28.85 7.98
C LEU A 426 -55.28 30.33 8.36
N SER A 427 -55.76 30.63 9.56
CA SER A 427 -55.97 31.98 10.05
C SER A 427 -54.65 32.68 10.25
N ASP A 428 -54.56 33.85 9.64
CA ASP A 428 -53.47 34.80 9.75
C ASP A 428 -53.39 35.37 11.18
N THR A 429 -52.21 35.31 11.78
CA THR A 429 -51.74 36.33 12.71
C THR A 429 -50.28 36.62 12.39
N THR A 430 -50.08 37.30 11.26
CA THR A 430 -49.10 38.37 11.06
C THR A 430 -47.95 38.41 12.07
N THR A 431 -46.80 37.88 11.65
CA THR A 431 -45.50 38.52 11.90
C THR A 431 -44.66 38.31 10.66
N GLU A 432 -44.77 39.23 9.69
CA GLU A 432 -43.74 39.39 8.64
C GLU A 432 -42.47 39.90 9.32
N ALA A 433 -41.65 38.97 9.79
CA ALA A 433 -40.25 39.16 10.04
C ALA A 433 -39.59 37.79 9.91
N ASP A 434 -38.47 37.73 9.16
CA ASP A 434 -37.48 36.66 9.13
C ASP A 434 -37.51 35.55 8.05
N ASP A 435 -38.30 35.62 6.97
CA ASP A 435 -38.22 34.57 5.92
C ASP A 435 -36.93 34.58 5.08
N THR A 436 -36.24 35.72 4.95
CA THR A 436 -34.90 35.74 4.30
C THR A 436 -33.79 35.28 5.24
N ALA A 437 -33.92 35.56 6.54
CA ALA A 437 -32.95 35.13 7.54
C ALA A 437 -33.06 33.62 7.79
N THR A 438 -34.25 33.03 7.67
CA THR A 438 -34.45 31.57 7.79
C THR A 438 -33.92 30.81 6.58
N THR A 439 -34.00 31.34 5.36
CA THR A 439 -33.35 30.73 4.19
C THR A 439 -31.84 30.84 4.25
N GLU A 440 -31.29 32.00 4.62
CA GLU A 440 -29.84 32.17 4.78
C GLU A 440 -29.29 31.31 5.93
N ALA A 441 -30.04 31.18 7.03
CA ALA A 441 -29.69 30.28 8.13
C ALA A 441 -29.78 28.80 7.73
N LEU A 442 -30.77 28.42 6.92
CA LEU A 442 -30.90 27.05 6.41
C LEU A 442 -29.76 26.72 5.43
N ASP A 443 -29.42 27.64 4.52
CA ASP A 443 -28.32 27.48 3.59
C ASP A 443 -26.98 27.38 4.34
N ALA A 444 -26.77 28.22 5.37
CA ALA A 444 -25.60 28.13 6.24
C ALA A 444 -25.53 26.78 6.99
N LEU A 445 -26.66 26.24 7.47
CA LEU A 445 -26.71 24.91 8.10
C LEU A 445 -26.43 23.76 7.11
N LEU A 446 -26.84 23.91 5.84
CA LEU A 446 -26.55 22.94 4.80
C LEU A 446 -25.07 22.97 4.39
N ASP A 447 -24.48 24.16 4.34
CA ASP A 447 -23.05 24.33 4.07
C ASP A 447 -22.19 23.82 5.25
N ASP A 448 -22.56 24.12 6.50
CA ASP A 448 -21.93 23.53 7.69
C ASP A 448 -21.99 21.99 7.66
N ARG A 449 -23.11 21.42 7.17
CA ARG A 449 -23.27 19.97 6.99
C ARG A 449 -22.35 19.42 5.90
N ARG A 450 -22.20 20.12 4.77
CA ARG A 450 -21.28 19.73 3.67
C ARG A 450 -19.82 19.78 4.14
N ASP A 451 -19.44 20.83 4.85
CA ASP A 451 -18.09 20.97 5.40
C ASP A 451 -17.79 19.86 6.41
N ALA A 452 -18.75 19.54 7.30
CA ALA A 452 -18.61 18.44 8.25
C ALA A 452 -18.47 17.05 7.59
N LEU A 453 -18.99 16.87 6.37
CA LEU A 453 -18.89 15.64 5.59
C LEU A 453 -17.66 15.61 4.67
N THR A 454 -16.94 16.71 4.53
CA THR A 454 -15.76 16.83 3.66
C THR A 454 -14.48 16.54 4.44
N LEU A 455 -13.94 15.32 4.30
CA LEU A 455 -12.69 14.91 4.97
C LEU A 455 -11.42 15.52 4.35
N SER A 456 -11.41 15.72 3.03
CA SER A 456 -10.31 16.34 2.29
C SER A 456 -10.80 16.85 0.93
N GLU A 457 -10.35 18.03 0.50
CA GLU A 457 -10.68 18.57 -0.82
C GLU A 457 -10.09 17.70 -1.95
N VAL A 458 -10.95 17.01 -2.71
CA VAL A 458 -10.54 16.29 -3.92
C VAL A 458 -10.53 17.25 -5.10
N LYS A 459 -9.34 17.69 -5.53
CA LYS A 459 -9.16 18.52 -6.73
C LYS A 459 -9.22 17.66 -7.99
N GLU A 460 -10.42 17.39 -8.46
CA GLU A 460 -10.62 16.77 -9.77
C GLU A 460 -10.61 17.82 -10.89
N SER A 461 -9.83 17.58 -11.95
CA SER A 461 -9.86 18.47 -13.11
C SER A 461 -11.17 18.33 -13.87
N GLU A 462 -11.67 19.44 -14.42
CA GLU A 462 -12.96 19.46 -15.14
C GLU A 462 -13.03 18.42 -16.27
N GLY A 463 -11.91 18.11 -16.91
CA GLY A 463 -11.82 17.10 -17.96
C GLY A 463 -12.13 15.67 -17.46
N HIS A 464 -11.59 15.27 -16.31
CA HIS A 464 -11.87 13.96 -15.72
C HIS A 464 -13.32 13.85 -15.25
N ARG A 465 -13.87 14.93 -14.67
CA ARG A 465 -15.26 14.99 -14.24
C ARG A 465 -16.21 14.82 -15.42
N ARG A 466 -15.93 15.50 -16.55
CA ARG A 466 -16.71 15.38 -17.79
C ARG A 466 -16.61 13.99 -18.42
N LEU A 467 -15.42 13.39 -18.44
CA LEU A 467 -15.21 12.04 -18.96
C LEU A 467 -16.01 11.02 -18.14
N ARG A 468 -15.92 11.06 -16.81
CA ARG A 468 -16.68 10.18 -15.91
C ARG A 468 -18.19 10.36 -16.13
N ALA A 469 -18.66 11.61 -16.15
CA ALA A 469 -20.08 11.91 -16.37
C ALA A 469 -20.59 11.49 -17.77
N MET A 470 -19.72 11.43 -18.77
CA MET A 470 -20.06 10.92 -20.09
C MET A 470 -20.19 9.39 -20.08
N LEU A 471 -19.23 8.69 -19.48
CA LEU A 471 -19.23 7.22 -19.34
C LEU A 471 -20.44 6.72 -18.51
N THR A 472 -20.76 7.38 -17.39
CA THR A 472 -21.92 7.00 -16.57
C THR A 472 -23.24 7.13 -17.33
N ARG A 473 -23.39 8.20 -18.13
CA ARG A 473 -24.58 8.38 -18.99
C ARG A 473 -24.65 7.36 -20.12
N GLU A 474 -23.52 6.95 -20.67
CA GLU A 474 -23.45 5.90 -21.69
C GLU A 474 -23.93 4.54 -21.13
N HIS A 475 -23.67 4.29 -19.84
CA HIS A 475 -24.20 3.13 -19.11
C HIS A 475 -25.63 3.32 -18.58
N GLY A 476 -26.31 4.41 -18.92
CA GLY A 476 -27.71 4.66 -18.56
C GLY A 476 -27.96 5.20 -17.15
N GLU A 477 -26.91 5.59 -16.43
CA GLU A 477 -26.99 6.14 -15.07
C GLU A 477 -26.75 7.65 -15.05
N ALA A 478 -27.30 8.34 -14.04
CA ALA A 478 -27.03 9.75 -13.82
C ALA A 478 -25.65 9.94 -13.17
N PRO A 479 -24.84 10.95 -13.57
CA PRO A 479 -23.56 11.22 -12.90
C PRO A 479 -23.76 11.55 -11.43
N ASN A 480 -22.92 10.99 -10.56
CA ASN A 480 -22.91 11.33 -9.14
C ASN A 480 -22.45 12.77 -8.92
N ASP A 481 -23.29 13.58 -8.28
CA ASP A 481 -22.96 14.93 -7.82
C ASP A 481 -22.77 14.92 -6.30
N PHE A 482 -21.58 15.31 -5.84
CA PHE A 482 -21.25 15.35 -4.41
C PHE A 482 -22.08 16.40 -3.68
N GLU A 483 -22.29 17.58 -4.27
CA GLU A 483 -22.96 18.71 -3.59
C GLU A 483 -24.44 18.45 -3.31
N ASP A 484 -25.08 17.68 -4.20
CA ASP A 484 -26.47 17.26 -4.08
C ASP A 484 -26.61 16.00 -3.22
N ASN A 485 -25.66 15.05 -3.33
CA ASN A 485 -25.72 13.79 -2.59
C ASN A 485 -25.26 13.91 -1.14
N ALA A 486 -24.34 14.83 -0.81
CA ALA A 486 -23.92 15.09 0.57
C ALA A 486 -25.10 15.55 1.45
N LEU A 487 -26.13 16.16 0.85
CA LEU A 487 -27.33 16.60 1.53
C LEU A 487 -28.43 15.52 1.59
N ARG A 488 -28.25 14.39 0.89
CA ARG A 488 -29.23 13.29 0.83
C ARG A 488 -28.76 12.11 1.67
N ALA A 489 -29.51 11.83 2.72
CA ALA A 489 -29.41 10.59 3.49
C ALA A 489 -29.71 9.37 2.60
N ILE A 490 -28.96 8.27 2.76
CA ILE A 490 -29.34 6.95 2.23
C ILE A 490 -30.17 6.27 3.34
N PRO A 491 -31.51 6.20 3.24
CA PRO A 491 -32.30 5.57 4.27
C PRO A 491 -32.05 4.06 4.24
N LEU A 492 -31.45 3.53 5.31
CA LEU A 492 -31.28 2.10 5.50
C LEU A 492 -32.33 1.63 6.51
N MET A 493 -33.43 1.09 5.99
CA MET A 493 -34.46 0.48 6.80
C MET A 493 -34.12 -0.98 7.04
N SER A 494 -34.20 -1.39 8.29
CA SER A 494 -33.99 -2.75 8.76
C SER A 494 -35.17 -3.20 9.58
N ASP A 495 -35.55 -4.48 9.43
CA ASP A 495 -36.58 -5.10 10.24
C ASP A 495 -36.02 -5.50 11.62
N GLY A 496 -35.90 -4.53 12.53
CA GLY A 496 -35.43 -4.73 13.90
C GLY A 496 -35.78 -3.57 14.83
N PRO A 497 -35.71 -3.74 16.16
CA PRO A 497 -36.17 -2.75 17.14
C PRO A 497 -35.16 -1.59 17.35
N MET A 498 -34.44 -1.19 16.30
CA MET A 498 -33.44 -0.11 16.35
C MET A 498 -33.88 1.11 15.56
N HIS A 499 -33.37 2.27 15.97
CA HIS A 499 -33.55 3.50 15.20
C HIS A 499 -32.91 3.37 13.82
N PRO A 500 -33.61 3.78 12.74
CA PRO A 500 -33.08 3.73 11.39
C PRO A 500 -31.84 4.62 11.27
N ILE A 501 -30.83 4.15 10.54
CA ILE A 501 -29.64 4.96 10.25
C ILE A 501 -30.02 5.92 9.12
N THR A 502 -30.14 7.20 9.46
CA THR A 502 -30.40 8.28 8.50
C THR A 502 -29.12 8.73 7.79
N ASP A 503 -28.00 8.79 8.51
CA ASP A 503 -26.70 9.19 7.95
C ASP A 503 -25.60 8.40 8.64
N LEU A 504 -24.60 7.93 7.88
CA LEU A 504 -23.50 7.15 8.45
C LEU A 504 -22.48 8.04 9.18
N TRP A 505 -22.22 9.22 8.64
CA TRP A 505 -21.11 10.09 9.04
C TRP A 505 -21.56 11.27 9.90
N TYR A 506 -22.70 11.87 9.54
CA TYR A 506 -23.28 12.97 10.29
C TYR A 506 -24.03 12.45 11.53
N VAL A 507 -23.74 13.06 12.69
CA VAL A 507 -24.45 12.83 13.95
C VAL A 507 -25.00 14.18 14.38
N GLU A 508 -26.31 14.23 14.62
CA GLU A 508 -26.99 15.45 15.05
C GLU A 508 -26.43 15.92 16.40
N PRO A 509 -26.27 17.24 16.62
CA PRO A 509 -25.63 17.77 17.84
C PRO A 509 -26.23 17.24 19.14
N GLN A 510 -27.55 17.04 19.19
CA GLN A 510 -28.27 16.49 20.34
C GLN A 510 -27.85 15.08 20.76
N TYR A 511 -27.23 14.31 19.85
CA TYR A 511 -26.74 12.95 20.14
C TYR A 511 -25.22 12.90 20.36
N ARG A 512 -24.52 14.04 20.38
CA ARG A 512 -23.06 14.10 20.58
C ARG A 512 -22.66 14.15 22.06
N GLU A 513 -23.62 14.27 22.96
CA GLU A 513 -23.38 14.18 24.40
C GLU A 513 -22.81 12.80 24.77
N PRO A 514 -21.76 12.72 25.63
CA PRO A 514 -21.09 11.45 25.93
C PRO A 514 -22.04 10.34 26.40
N ARG A 515 -23.06 10.68 27.17
CA ARG A 515 -24.08 9.72 27.64
C ARG A 515 -24.96 9.19 26.50
N GLU A 516 -25.40 10.06 25.59
CA GLU A 516 -26.21 9.68 24.44
C GLU A 516 -25.41 8.84 23.45
N LEU A 517 -24.12 9.17 23.25
CA LEU A 517 -23.20 8.36 22.46
C LEU A 517 -23.04 6.95 23.03
N ARG A 518 -22.86 6.80 24.36
CA ARG A 518 -22.78 5.48 25.02
C ARG A 518 -24.05 4.66 24.84
N ILE A 519 -25.22 5.28 24.95
CA ILE A 519 -26.51 4.62 24.71
C ILE A 519 -26.58 4.11 23.26
N GLN A 520 -26.24 4.94 22.28
CA GLN A 520 -26.28 4.52 20.86
C GLN A 520 -25.24 3.44 20.55
N ILE A 521 -24.01 3.54 21.08
CA ILE A 521 -22.96 2.53 20.93
C ILE A 521 -23.44 1.18 21.49
N SER A 522 -24.08 1.18 22.66
CA SER A 522 -24.64 -0.03 23.26
C SER A 522 -25.71 -0.68 22.38
N GLN A 523 -26.58 0.13 21.76
CA GLN A 523 -27.63 -0.36 20.87
C GLN A 523 -27.03 -1.01 19.62
N PHE A 524 -26.06 -0.36 18.97
CA PHE A 524 -25.41 -0.94 17.79
C PHE A 524 -24.59 -2.19 18.12
N ALA A 525 -23.89 -2.23 19.26
CA ALA A 525 -23.20 -3.43 19.73
C ALA A 525 -24.17 -4.61 19.96
N GLN A 526 -25.36 -4.34 20.51
CA GLN A 526 -26.41 -5.35 20.66
C GLN A 526 -26.99 -5.82 19.32
N ALA A 527 -26.91 -5.03 18.26
CA ALA A 527 -27.36 -5.45 16.92
C ALA A 527 -26.42 -6.51 16.35
N LEU A 528 -25.12 -6.24 16.47
CA LEU A 528 -24.07 -7.18 16.11
C LEU A 528 -24.18 -8.47 16.95
N ALA A 529 -24.43 -8.32 18.26
CA ALA A 529 -24.67 -9.44 19.18
C ALA A 529 -25.85 -10.33 18.74
N ARG A 530 -26.99 -9.73 18.37
CA ARG A 530 -28.16 -10.47 17.89
C ARG A 530 -27.88 -11.20 16.59
N TRP A 531 -27.17 -10.57 15.66
CA TRP A 531 -26.76 -11.25 14.44
C TRP A 531 -25.82 -12.43 14.73
N ALA A 532 -24.93 -12.30 15.72
CA ALA A 532 -24.06 -13.39 16.16
C ALA A 532 -24.84 -14.57 16.78
N GLY A 533 -26.09 -14.36 17.19
CA GLY A 533 -26.94 -15.36 17.85
C GLY A 533 -26.91 -15.28 19.38
N PHE A 534 -26.50 -14.13 19.94
CA PHE A 534 -26.57 -13.88 21.37
C PHE A 534 -28.00 -13.54 21.83
N ASN A 535 -28.27 -13.85 23.10
CA ASN A 535 -29.57 -13.62 23.73
C ASN A 535 -29.87 -12.12 23.90
N LEU A 536 -31.10 -11.80 24.32
CA LEU A 536 -31.52 -10.41 24.49
C LEU A 536 -30.72 -9.72 25.61
N PRO A 537 -30.61 -8.37 25.58
CA PRO A 537 -29.98 -7.62 26.66
C PRO A 537 -30.70 -7.87 28.00
N GLY A 538 -29.94 -8.24 29.03
CA GLY A 538 -30.46 -8.54 30.37
C GLY A 538 -30.62 -10.03 30.70
N ASP A 539 -30.45 -10.94 29.71
CA ASP A 539 -30.28 -12.37 29.99
C ASP A 539 -28.85 -12.63 30.51
N SER A 540 -28.70 -13.54 31.48
CA SER A 540 -27.41 -13.91 32.08
C SER A 540 -26.41 -14.53 31.10
N ASP A 541 -26.91 -14.99 29.95
CA ASP A 541 -26.12 -15.69 28.93
C ASP A 541 -25.77 -14.79 27.73
N ASN A 542 -26.04 -13.48 27.81
CA ASN A 542 -25.62 -12.54 26.78
C ASN A 542 -24.22 -11.99 27.11
N PRO A 543 -23.19 -12.28 26.27
CA PRO A 543 -21.84 -11.80 26.52
C PRO A 543 -21.65 -10.30 26.31
N VAL A 544 -22.63 -9.58 25.73
CA VAL A 544 -22.54 -8.14 25.47
C VAL A 544 -23.48 -7.39 26.42
N GLN A 545 -22.92 -6.86 27.52
CA GLN A 545 -23.68 -6.18 28.56
C GLN A 545 -23.69 -4.66 28.33
N PRO A 546 -24.85 -3.99 28.31
CA PRO A 546 -24.91 -2.53 28.13
C PRO A 546 -24.40 -1.80 29.38
N THR A 547 -23.54 -0.80 29.18
CA THR A 547 -23.01 0.06 30.25
C THR A 547 -23.15 1.52 29.83
N TYR A 548 -23.99 2.29 30.51
CA TYR A 548 -24.32 3.66 30.07
C TYR A 548 -23.45 4.74 30.69
N ASP A 549 -22.77 4.43 31.80
CA ASP A 549 -22.07 5.42 32.62
C ASP A 549 -20.54 5.37 32.43
N GLU A 550 -19.98 4.24 31.96
CA GLU A 550 -18.52 4.00 31.87
C GLU A 550 -18.12 3.27 30.56
N GLY A 551 -16.83 3.34 30.20
CA GLY A 551 -16.27 2.66 29.01
C GLY A 551 -16.69 3.25 27.65
N LEU A 552 -17.02 2.40 26.67
CA LEU A 552 -17.56 2.84 25.38
C LEU A 552 -19.09 2.79 25.29
N GLY A 553 -19.79 2.16 26.24
CA GLY A 553 -21.24 1.89 26.13
C GLY A 553 -21.63 0.44 26.37
N TYR A 554 -20.65 -0.48 26.39
CA TYR A 554 -20.87 -1.90 26.64
C TYR A 554 -19.61 -2.53 27.26
N THR A 555 -19.78 -3.69 27.89
CA THR A 555 -18.72 -4.57 28.40
C THR A 555 -18.89 -5.97 27.83
N LEU A 556 -17.79 -6.73 27.76
CA LEU A 556 -17.80 -8.09 27.25
C LEU A 556 -17.56 -9.11 28.37
N GLU A 557 -18.39 -10.14 28.40
CA GLU A 557 -18.23 -11.33 29.20
C GLU A 557 -17.78 -12.51 28.31
N PRO A 558 -17.09 -13.52 28.86
CA PRO A 558 -16.63 -14.67 28.08
C PRO A 558 -17.80 -15.48 27.50
N LEU A 559 -17.60 -16.09 26.31
CA LEU A 559 -18.64 -16.91 25.68
C LEU A 559 -18.86 -18.22 26.43
N ASN A 560 -20.12 -18.64 26.55
CA ASN A 560 -20.49 -19.95 27.09
C ASN A 560 -20.10 -21.09 26.13
N GLU A 561 -20.03 -22.34 26.61
CA GLU A 561 -19.59 -23.51 25.82
C GLU A 561 -20.35 -23.68 24.48
N ALA A 562 -21.66 -23.40 24.46
CA ALA A 562 -22.46 -23.46 23.24
C ALA A 562 -22.16 -22.33 22.25
N GLN A 563 -21.88 -21.13 22.75
CA GLN A 563 -21.54 -19.95 21.93
C GLN A 563 -20.11 -20.05 21.40
N ALA A 564 -19.20 -20.60 22.20
CA ALA A 564 -17.82 -20.87 21.82
C ALA A 564 -17.68 -21.94 20.74
N GLN A 565 -18.74 -22.66 20.36
CA GLN A 565 -18.72 -23.59 19.22
C GLN A 565 -19.08 -22.92 17.89
N SER A 566 -19.64 -21.71 17.92
CA SER A 566 -20.03 -20.97 16.71
C SER A 566 -18.90 -20.04 16.24
N PRO A 567 -18.33 -20.25 15.04
CA PRO A 567 -17.31 -19.36 14.47
C PRO A 567 -17.81 -17.92 14.34
N ARG A 568 -19.08 -17.75 13.96
CA ARG A 568 -19.77 -16.46 13.86
C ARG A 568 -19.77 -15.72 15.21
N ALA A 569 -20.12 -16.41 16.28
CA ALA A 569 -20.15 -15.83 17.64
C ALA A 569 -18.75 -15.43 18.11
N GLN A 570 -17.75 -16.29 17.91
CA GLN A 570 -16.36 -16.01 18.26
C GLN A 570 -15.84 -14.74 17.57
N ARG A 571 -16.07 -14.62 16.25
CA ARG A 571 -15.56 -13.49 15.46
C ARG A 571 -16.24 -12.16 15.79
N VAL A 572 -17.56 -12.16 16.01
CA VAL A 572 -18.27 -10.94 16.44
C VAL A 572 -17.82 -10.51 17.83
N TRP A 573 -17.61 -11.47 18.74
CA TRP A 573 -17.08 -11.18 20.07
C TRP A 573 -15.67 -10.58 19.98
N GLN A 574 -14.78 -11.17 19.18
CA GLN A 574 -13.42 -10.63 18.94
C GLN A 574 -13.45 -9.25 18.30
N LEU A 575 -14.36 -8.99 17.36
CA LEU A 575 -14.55 -7.68 16.74
C LEU A 575 -14.94 -6.63 17.79
N LEU A 576 -15.91 -6.94 18.66
CA LEU A 576 -16.34 -6.04 19.73
C LEU A 576 -15.25 -5.83 20.79
N ALA A 577 -14.44 -6.86 21.08
CA ALA A 577 -13.31 -6.77 22.01
C ALA A 577 -12.19 -5.88 21.44
N GLY A 578 -11.90 -6.03 20.15
CA GLY A 578 -10.95 -5.17 19.43
C GLY A 578 -11.38 -3.70 19.41
N LEU A 579 -12.68 -3.42 19.35
CA LEU A 579 -13.20 -2.04 19.41
C LEU A 579 -13.08 -1.41 20.80
N LEU A 580 -13.15 -2.21 21.87
CA LEU A 580 -12.89 -1.77 23.25
C LEU A 580 -11.40 -1.43 23.48
N GLY A 581 -10.50 -1.98 22.66
CA GLY A 581 -9.06 -1.80 22.80
C GLY A 581 -8.44 -2.65 23.91
N GLU A 582 -9.06 -3.79 24.23
CA GLU A 582 -8.50 -4.76 25.19
C GLU A 582 -7.17 -5.31 24.63
N GLU A 583 -6.07 -5.12 25.38
CA GLU A 583 -4.70 -5.53 24.99
C GLU A 583 -4.53 -7.07 24.97
N GLU A 584 -5.41 -7.80 25.65
CA GLU A 584 -5.44 -9.26 25.74
C GLU A 584 -6.73 -9.81 25.11
N LEU A 585 -6.69 -10.12 23.81
CA LEU A 585 -7.75 -10.92 23.18
C LEU A 585 -7.69 -12.35 23.74
N ASN A 586 -8.84 -12.93 24.08
CA ASN A 586 -8.89 -14.28 24.66
C ASN A 586 -8.18 -15.30 23.75
N PRO A 587 -7.08 -15.93 24.20
CA PRO A 587 -6.25 -16.83 23.38
C PRO A 587 -6.96 -18.14 23.01
N ALA A 588 -8.13 -18.43 23.60
CA ALA A 588 -8.97 -19.57 23.25
C ALA A 588 -9.73 -19.40 21.93
N TYR A 589 -9.78 -18.19 21.36
CA TYR A 589 -10.46 -17.91 20.08
C TYR A 589 -9.43 -17.67 18.96
N PRO A 590 -9.72 -18.10 17.72
CA PRO A 590 -8.78 -18.01 16.61
C PRO A 590 -8.37 -16.56 16.33
N MET A 591 -7.11 -16.21 16.61
CA MET A 591 -6.51 -14.91 16.27
C MET A 591 -6.04 -14.87 14.81
N GLU A 592 -6.86 -15.36 13.88
CA GLU A 592 -6.52 -15.30 12.47
C GLU A 592 -6.38 -13.84 12.04
N LEU A 593 -5.33 -13.56 11.24
CA LEU A 593 -4.87 -12.21 10.87
C LEU A 593 -5.92 -11.37 10.10
N SER A 594 -7.14 -11.88 9.90
CA SER A 594 -8.20 -11.24 9.14
C SER A 594 -9.61 -11.55 9.67
N VAL A 595 -9.86 -11.52 10.99
CA VAL A 595 -11.25 -11.53 11.53
C VAL A 595 -12.16 -10.56 10.76
N LEU A 596 -11.68 -9.33 10.49
CA LEU A 596 -12.34 -8.35 9.62
C LEU A 596 -12.45 -8.81 8.16
N GLY A 597 -11.41 -9.43 7.60
CA GLY A 597 -11.42 -9.91 6.21
C GLY A 597 -12.43 -11.03 5.98
N VAL A 598 -12.62 -11.93 6.94
CA VAL A 598 -13.64 -12.98 6.82
C VAL A 598 -15.04 -12.42 7.05
N LEU A 599 -15.23 -11.51 8.02
CA LEU A 599 -16.53 -10.85 8.24
C LEU A 599 -16.94 -9.93 7.07
N ILE A 600 -16.00 -9.38 6.29
CA ILE A 600 -16.28 -8.45 5.18
C ILE A 600 -16.28 -9.15 3.81
N SER A 601 -15.33 -10.05 3.58
CA SER A 601 -15.04 -10.66 2.26
C SER A 601 -15.09 -12.18 2.28
N GLY A 602 -15.58 -12.79 3.37
CA GLY A 602 -15.73 -14.24 3.49
C GLY A 602 -16.56 -14.82 2.34
N THR A 603 -16.18 -16.01 1.89
CA THR A 603 -16.88 -16.77 0.85
C THR A 603 -18.11 -17.51 1.37
N ASP A 604 -18.27 -17.57 2.70
CA ASP A 604 -19.42 -18.18 3.37
C ASP A 604 -20.44 -17.09 3.74
N ASP A 605 -21.64 -17.17 3.17
CA ASP A 605 -22.72 -16.21 3.38
C ASP A 605 -23.24 -16.22 4.83
N ASP A 606 -23.04 -17.32 5.58
CA ASP A 606 -23.44 -17.42 6.99
C ASP A 606 -22.44 -16.76 7.96
N GLU A 607 -21.21 -16.53 7.49
CA GLU A 607 -20.13 -15.91 8.27
C GLU A 607 -19.82 -14.47 7.84
N ARG A 608 -20.26 -14.08 6.64
CA ARG A 608 -20.12 -12.73 6.10
C ARG A 608 -21.20 -11.81 6.69
N LEU A 609 -20.82 -10.61 7.11
CA LEU A 609 -21.76 -9.61 7.58
C LEU A 609 -22.68 -9.19 6.44
N PRO A 610 -24.01 -9.28 6.60
CA PRO A 610 -24.92 -8.70 5.63
C PRO A 610 -24.76 -7.17 5.64
N ASP A 611 -25.00 -6.52 4.50
CA ASP A 611 -24.80 -5.08 4.31
C ASP A 611 -25.50 -4.25 5.39
N GLU A 612 -26.66 -4.71 5.84
CA GLU A 612 -27.46 -4.09 6.90
C GLU A 612 -26.79 -4.10 8.29
N VAL A 613 -26.01 -5.14 8.61
CA VAL A 613 -25.21 -5.22 9.84
C VAL A 613 -23.87 -4.52 9.64
N LEU A 614 -23.31 -4.55 8.43
CA LEU A 614 -22.08 -3.84 8.08
C LEU A 614 -22.23 -2.31 8.22
N VAL A 615 -23.36 -1.74 7.78
CA VAL A 615 -23.64 -0.32 7.97
C VAL A 615 -23.70 0.03 9.46
N ARG A 616 -24.31 -0.84 10.29
CA ARG A 616 -24.34 -0.66 11.75
C ARG A 616 -22.96 -0.70 12.37
N LEU A 617 -22.08 -1.57 11.88
CA LEU A 617 -20.68 -1.61 12.31
C LEU A 617 -19.96 -0.29 11.97
N PHE A 618 -20.13 0.23 10.76
CA PHE A 618 -19.54 1.53 10.40
C PHE A 618 -20.10 2.67 11.25
N ARG A 619 -21.41 2.65 11.53
CA ARG A 619 -22.05 3.63 12.42
C ARG A 619 -21.52 3.53 13.86
N LEU A 620 -21.35 2.30 14.37
CA LEU A 620 -20.74 2.02 15.66
C LEU A 620 -19.32 2.60 15.75
N ILE A 621 -18.48 2.35 14.75
CA ILE A 621 -17.11 2.88 14.68
C ILE A 621 -17.11 4.42 14.68
N ARG A 622 -18.03 5.05 13.93
CA ARG A 622 -18.16 6.51 13.90
C ARG A 622 -18.52 7.07 15.28
N LEU A 623 -19.49 6.46 15.97
CA LEU A 623 -19.91 6.89 17.30
C LEU A 623 -18.81 6.70 18.35
N ILE A 624 -18.06 5.59 18.30
CA ILE A 624 -16.92 5.34 19.19
C ILE A 624 -15.84 6.42 19.02
N ARG A 625 -15.53 6.82 17.78
CA ARG A 625 -14.56 7.88 17.51
C ARG A 625 -15.04 9.23 18.09
N LEU A 626 -16.29 9.59 17.84
CA LEU A 626 -16.88 10.82 18.39
C LEU A 626 -16.90 10.82 19.92
N LEU A 627 -17.17 9.68 20.56
CA LEU A 627 -17.11 9.57 22.02
C LEU A 627 -15.68 9.78 22.53
N LYS A 628 -14.67 9.20 21.87
CA LYS A 628 -13.26 9.41 22.23
C LYS A 628 -12.83 10.87 22.06
N ASP A 629 -13.26 11.51 20.98
CA ASP A 629 -12.97 12.92 20.73
C ASP A 629 -13.64 13.82 21.80
N ALA A 630 -14.91 13.57 22.13
CA ALA A 630 -15.65 14.30 23.16
C ALA A 630 -15.03 14.14 24.56
N LEU A 631 -14.59 12.93 24.93
CA LEU A 631 -13.91 12.68 26.20
C LEU A 631 -12.53 13.34 26.26
N ALA A 632 -11.80 13.39 25.13
CA ALA A 632 -10.51 14.07 25.06
C ALA A 632 -10.64 15.60 25.19
N GLU A 633 -11.74 16.19 24.70
CA GLU A 633 -12.06 17.61 24.88
C GLU A 633 -12.44 17.96 26.33
N GLU A 634 -13.14 17.05 27.03
CA GLU A 634 -13.43 17.17 28.47
C GLU A 634 -12.17 17.08 29.34
N ASP A 635 -11.22 16.19 29.00
CA ASP A 635 -9.94 16.04 29.72
C ASP A 635 -8.98 17.23 29.49
N ALA A 636 -9.16 17.99 28.41
CA ALA A 636 -8.32 19.13 28.04
C ALA A 636 -8.84 20.48 28.55
N SER A 637 -10.09 20.55 29.02
CA SER A 637 -10.77 21.74 29.54
C SER A 637 -10.70 21.83 31.06
#